data_AF-A0A821F8Q3-F1
#
_entry.id   AF-A0A821F8Q3-F1
#
_cell.length_a   1.000
_cell.length_b   1.000
_cell.length_c   1.000
_cell.angle_alpha   90.00
_cell.angle_beta   90.00
_cell.angle_gamma   90.00
#
_symmetry.space_group_name_H-M   'P 1'
#
loop_
_entity.id
_entity.type
_entity.pdbx_description
1 polymer ?
#
loop_
_entity_poly.entity_id
_entity_poly.type
_entity_poly.pdbx_seq_one_letter_code
_entity_poly.pdbx_strand_id
1 'polypeptide(L)'
;MAQLEMNHTCIPTITRGALIDDVFALSRASLINASDPYTLIRYLKNETDFVPWTIALSAMNQQEVLLAEQDIILDLQNYFLELILPIYNKIGWTPVNQLTDWLQALLQPSILSIVCRYRYQECIEAAQSIYRNWKLNPTLNQIPANLRSPVYCTIIRGGSRSDFNFLWTRLQNESIANEVMNLLEGLACTEDPPLIVYFLEQHLKNDSIIRDQYVIQSITNIARSPRANQVVWNWIRDNWSKLLSKRGASFGRLSRIIEAVSSQFITVQKRDELKAFASSITNEGTVYRQYFQLLIDRINADIEWIAVNLASINTFFRPNNNSFVVAL
;
A
#
# COMPACT_ATOMS: atom_id res chain seq x y z
N MET A 1 3.34 -28.43 -0.47
CA MET A 1 2.59 -27.65 0.54
C MET A 1 2.74 -28.25 1.94
N ALA A 2 2.53 -29.55 2.14
CA ALA A 2 2.58 -30.20 3.47
C ALA A 2 3.83 -29.89 4.33
N GLN A 3 5.04 -29.82 3.74
CA GLN A 3 6.25 -29.52 4.52
C GLN A 3 6.25 -28.11 5.14
N LEU A 4 5.71 -27.09 4.45
CA LEU A 4 5.63 -25.73 4.98
C LEU A 4 4.69 -25.67 6.19
N GLU A 5 3.56 -26.38 6.12
CA GLU A 5 2.59 -26.41 7.23
C GLU A 5 3.10 -27.23 8.41
N MET A 6 3.76 -28.37 8.16
CA MET A 6 4.27 -29.25 9.22
C MET A 6 5.52 -28.70 9.91
N ASN A 7 6.52 -28.30 9.12
CA ASN A 7 7.78 -27.76 9.63
C ASN A 7 8.48 -26.93 8.54
N HIS A 8 8.08 -25.66 8.41
CA HIS A 8 8.68 -24.73 7.46
C HIS A 8 10.18 -24.50 7.73
N THR A 9 10.65 -24.61 8.98
CA THR A 9 12.05 -24.31 9.33
C THR A 9 13.07 -25.28 8.74
N CYS A 10 12.66 -26.47 8.28
CA CYS A 10 13.50 -27.39 7.50
C CYS A 10 13.87 -26.84 6.11
N ILE A 11 13.13 -25.86 5.59
CA ILE A 11 13.39 -25.21 4.31
C ILE A 11 14.09 -23.88 4.60
N PRO A 12 15.22 -23.53 3.95
CA PRO A 12 15.90 -22.27 4.19
C PRO A 12 15.00 -21.04 4.01
N THR A 13 15.19 -20.01 4.83
CA THR A 13 14.36 -18.79 4.84
C THR A 13 14.24 -18.12 3.47
N ILE A 14 15.34 -18.06 2.71
CA ILE A 14 15.37 -17.51 1.35
C ILE A 14 14.53 -18.36 0.39
N THR A 15 14.63 -19.69 0.50
CA THR A 15 13.85 -20.63 -0.33
C THR A 15 12.36 -20.50 -0.05
N ARG A 16 11.95 -20.32 1.22
CA ARG A 16 10.55 -20.07 1.56
C ARG A 16 10.03 -18.77 0.97
N GLY A 17 10.86 -17.72 0.98
CA GLY A 17 10.60 -16.47 0.29
C GLY A 17 10.39 -16.66 -1.22
N ALA A 18 11.33 -17.32 -1.89
CA ALA A 18 11.26 -17.61 -3.32
C ALA A 18 10.02 -18.42 -3.69
N LEU A 19 9.64 -19.42 -2.89
CA LEU A 19 8.42 -20.20 -3.12
C LEU A 19 7.15 -19.34 -3.08
N ILE A 20 7.09 -18.34 -2.20
CA ILE A 20 5.96 -17.38 -2.17
C ILE A 20 5.98 -16.53 -3.44
N ASP A 21 7.13 -15.95 -3.81
CA ASP A 21 7.25 -15.10 -5.00
C ASP A 21 6.84 -15.87 -6.27
N ASP A 22 7.42 -17.06 -6.46
CA ASP A 22 7.20 -17.91 -7.63
C ASP A 22 5.75 -18.36 -7.75
N VAL A 23 5.08 -18.75 -6.65
CA VAL A 23 3.68 -19.21 -6.74
C VAL A 23 2.75 -18.07 -7.19
N PHE A 24 2.97 -16.86 -6.69
CA PHE A 24 2.18 -15.70 -7.11
C PHE A 24 2.49 -15.30 -8.56
N ALA A 25 3.76 -15.35 -8.98
CA ALA A 25 4.16 -15.09 -10.35
C ALA A 25 3.59 -16.11 -11.35
N LEU A 26 3.65 -17.41 -11.03
CA LEU A 26 3.06 -18.49 -11.82
C LEU A 26 1.55 -18.35 -11.94
N SER A 27 0.88 -17.98 -10.84
CA SER A 27 -0.55 -17.68 -10.86
C SER A 27 -0.86 -16.47 -11.74
N ARG A 28 -0.01 -15.44 -11.70
CA ARG A 28 -0.17 -14.24 -12.54
C ARG A 28 0.02 -14.53 -14.03
N ALA A 29 0.89 -15.48 -14.35
CA ALA A 29 1.09 -15.99 -15.71
C ALA A 29 0.03 -17.03 -16.13
N SER A 30 -1.00 -17.29 -15.30
CA SER A 30 -2.04 -18.31 -15.54
C SER A 30 -1.48 -19.72 -15.76
N LEU A 31 -0.31 -20.03 -15.17
CA LEU A 31 0.35 -21.34 -15.27
C LEU A 31 -0.07 -22.33 -14.18
N ILE A 32 -0.71 -21.83 -13.12
CA ILE A 32 -1.27 -22.62 -12.01
C ILE A 32 -2.65 -22.08 -11.64
N ASN A 33 -3.39 -22.77 -10.78
CA ASN A 33 -4.70 -22.30 -10.36
C ASN A 33 -4.54 -21.02 -9.52
N ALA A 34 -5.39 -20.01 -9.76
CA ALA A 34 -5.37 -18.76 -9.00
C ALA A 34 -5.60 -18.91 -7.48
N SER A 35 -6.09 -20.07 -7.03
CA SER A 35 -6.25 -20.40 -5.61
C SER A 35 -5.00 -21.03 -4.96
N ASP A 36 -4.04 -21.51 -5.75
CA ASP A 36 -2.83 -22.17 -5.26
C ASP A 36 -1.95 -21.25 -4.38
N PRO A 37 -1.72 -19.96 -4.74
CA PRO A 37 -0.96 -19.05 -3.88
C PRO A 37 -1.58 -18.89 -2.50
N TYR A 38 -2.91 -18.75 -2.43
CA TYR A 38 -3.62 -18.60 -1.15
C TYR A 38 -3.50 -19.86 -0.30
N THR A 39 -3.51 -21.05 -0.92
CA THR A 39 -3.26 -22.31 -0.22
C THR A 39 -1.83 -22.38 0.30
N LEU A 40 -0.83 -22.01 -0.51
CA LEU A 40 0.57 -22.02 -0.11
C LEU A 40 0.79 -21.17 1.14
N ILE A 41 0.32 -19.93 1.16
CA ILE A 41 0.61 -18.97 2.24
C ILE A 41 -0.11 -19.26 3.56
N ARG A 42 -0.94 -20.30 3.66
CA ARG A 42 -1.56 -20.72 4.93
C ARG A 42 -0.54 -20.96 6.03
N TYR A 43 0.66 -21.44 5.68
CA TYR A 43 1.73 -21.69 6.63
C TYR A 43 2.25 -20.42 7.32
N LEU A 44 1.98 -19.21 6.78
CA LEU A 44 2.45 -17.96 7.36
C LEU A 44 1.98 -17.74 8.80
N LYS A 45 0.88 -18.40 9.23
CA LYS A 45 0.45 -18.43 10.64
C LYS A 45 1.57 -18.87 11.61
N ASN A 46 2.55 -19.63 11.12
CA ASN A 46 3.70 -20.13 11.88
C ASN A 46 5.02 -19.43 11.53
N GLU A 47 5.06 -18.59 10.49
CA GLU A 47 6.29 -17.96 10.01
C GLU A 47 6.65 -16.74 10.86
N THR A 48 7.95 -16.52 11.11
CA THR A 48 8.42 -15.35 11.85
C THR A 48 9.63 -14.67 11.20
N ASP A 49 10.20 -15.25 10.16
CA ASP A 49 11.38 -14.70 9.49
C ASP A 49 11.03 -13.50 8.60
N PHE A 50 11.95 -12.54 8.57
CA PHE A 50 11.82 -11.29 7.82
C PHE A 50 11.63 -11.50 6.31
N VAL A 51 12.38 -12.40 5.68
CA VAL A 51 12.39 -12.56 4.22
C VAL A 51 11.05 -13.10 3.69
N PRO A 52 10.50 -14.24 4.17
CA PRO A 52 9.20 -14.72 3.72
C PRO A 52 8.07 -13.72 3.98
N TRP A 53 8.07 -13.04 5.13
CA TRP A 53 7.06 -12.04 5.43
C TRP A 53 7.13 -10.82 4.51
N THR A 54 8.33 -10.33 4.20
CA THR A 54 8.48 -9.17 3.31
C THR A 54 7.94 -9.47 1.91
N ILE A 55 8.22 -10.68 1.39
CA ILE A 55 7.72 -11.14 0.09
C ILE A 55 6.20 -11.35 0.16
N ALA A 56 5.69 -11.99 1.22
CA ALA A 56 4.27 -12.20 1.42
C ALA A 56 3.48 -10.89 1.47
N LEU A 57 3.93 -9.89 2.24
CA LEU A 57 3.25 -8.60 2.36
C LEU A 57 3.22 -7.85 1.02
N SER A 58 4.29 -7.95 0.22
CA SER A 58 4.32 -7.40 -1.15
C SER A 58 3.27 -8.08 -2.04
N ALA A 59 3.25 -9.42 -2.04
CA ALA A 59 2.28 -10.19 -2.82
C ALA A 59 0.83 -9.93 -2.38
N MET A 60 0.57 -9.86 -1.07
CA MET A 60 -0.74 -9.50 -0.50
C MET A 60 -1.19 -8.13 -1.00
N ASN A 61 -0.32 -7.12 -0.97
CA ASN A 61 -0.66 -5.79 -1.47
C ASN A 61 -0.98 -5.80 -2.98
N GLN A 62 -0.26 -6.59 -3.78
CA GLN A 62 -0.57 -6.75 -5.21
C GLN A 62 -1.94 -7.41 -5.44
N GLN A 63 -2.30 -8.43 -4.65
CA GLN A 63 -3.62 -9.07 -4.73
C GLN A 63 -4.74 -8.14 -4.28
N GLU A 64 -4.54 -7.36 -3.21
CA GLU A 64 -5.51 -6.36 -2.78
C GLU A 64 -5.78 -5.33 -3.87
N VAL A 65 -4.75 -4.85 -4.55
CA VAL A 65 -4.90 -3.90 -5.66
C VAL A 65 -5.67 -4.53 -6.83
N LEU A 66 -5.29 -5.76 -7.22
CA LEU A 66 -5.95 -6.46 -8.31
C LEU A 66 -7.45 -6.69 -8.04
N LEU A 67 -7.80 -7.04 -6.80
CA LEU A 67 -9.15 -7.42 -6.42
C LEU A 67 -9.92 -6.27 -5.75
N ALA A 68 -9.39 -5.04 -5.76
CA ALA A 68 -9.91 -3.90 -4.99
C ALA A 68 -11.37 -3.55 -5.29
N GLU A 69 -11.79 -3.72 -6.55
CA GLU A 69 -13.16 -3.44 -7.02
C GLU A 69 -14.04 -4.69 -7.11
N GLN A 70 -13.59 -5.82 -6.55
CA GLN A 70 -14.32 -7.09 -6.57
C GLN A 70 -15.01 -7.34 -5.22
N ASP A 71 -16.17 -7.99 -5.24
CA ASP A 71 -16.96 -8.29 -4.04
C ASP A 71 -16.25 -9.17 -3.00
N ILE A 72 -15.13 -9.81 -3.37
CA ILE A 72 -14.33 -10.69 -2.53
C ILE A 72 -13.26 -9.95 -1.71
N ILE A 73 -13.08 -8.64 -1.92
CA ILE A 73 -11.99 -7.88 -1.30
C ILE A 73 -11.98 -7.97 0.23
N LEU A 74 -13.15 -7.98 0.87
CA LEU A 74 -13.23 -8.10 2.33
C LEU A 74 -12.88 -9.50 2.83
N ASP A 75 -13.25 -10.56 2.10
CA ASP A 75 -12.86 -11.93 2.43
C ASP A 75 -11.34 -12.11 2.31
N LEU A 76 -10.74 -11.54 1.27
CA LEU A 76 -9.29 -11.52 1.06
C LEU A 76 -8.57 -10.81 2.22
N GLN A 77 -9.03 -9.61 2.61
CA GLN A 77 -8.44 -8.85 3.70
C GLN A 77 -8.58 -9.56 5.05
N ASN A 78 -9.73 -10.17 5.33
CA ASN A 78 -9.95 -10.96 6.54
C ASN A 78 -9.01 -12.19 6.56
N TYR A 79 -8.88 -12.88 5.44
CA TYR A 79 -7.95 -14.01 5.32
C TYR A 79 -6.50 -13.58 5.58
N PHE A 80 -6.03 -12.49 4.98
CA PHE A 80 -4.69 -11.96 5.25
C PHE A 80 -4.52 -11.53 6.70
N LEU A 81 -5.52 -10.86 7.29
CA LEU A 81 -5.49 -10.50 8.71
C LEU A 81 -5.29 -11.74 9.60
N GLU A 82 -6.04 -12.82 9.36
CA GLU A 82 -5.86 -14.08 10.11
C GLU A 82 -4.45 -14.67 10.01
N LEU A 83 -3.79 -14.54 8.85
CA LEU A 83 -2.42 -15.00 8.67
C LEU A 83 -1.41 -14.13 9.44
N ILE A 84 -1.66 -12.82 9.52
CA ILE A 84 -0.75 -11.82 10.09
C ILE A 84 -0.89 -11.72 11.62
N LEU A 85 -2.08 -11.98 12.18
CA LEU A 85 -2.32 -11.84 13.62
C LEU A 85 -1.34 -12.61 14.52
N PRO A 86 -0.91 -13.85 14.21
CA PRO A 86 0.10 -14.55 15.02
C PRO A 86 1.43 -13.79 15.16
N ILE A 87 1.99 -13.26 14.06
CA ILE A 87 3.23 -12.49 14.11
C ILE A 87 3.01 -11.13 14.77
N TYR A 88 1.85 -10.48 14.55
CA TYR A 88 1.47 -9.25 15.24
C TYR A 88 1.45 -9.45 16.77
N ASN A 89 0.83 -10.52 17.26
CA ASN A 89 0.77 -10.82 18.70
C ASN A 89 2.14 -11.11 19.30
N LYS A 90 3.08 -11.64 18.50
CA LYS A 90 4.47 -11.88 18.92
C LYS A 90 5.28 -10.59 19.04
N ILE A 91 5.17 -9.67 18.08
CA ILE A 91 6.03 -8.48 18.01
C ILE A 91 5.39 -7.25 18.69
N GLY A 92 4.09 -7.06 18.51
CA GLY A 92 3.31 -5.94 19.02
C GLY A 92 3.94 -4.56 18.81
N TRP A 93 3.57 -3.62 19.68
CA TRP A 93 4.07 -2.24 19.70
C TRP A 93 5.31 -2.04 20.59
N THR A 94 5.82 -3.11 21.19
CA THR A 94 7.03 -3.04 22.01
C THR A 94 8.23 -2.90 21.10
N PRO A 95 9.08 -1.86 21.26
CA PRO A 95 10.19 -1.64 20.33
C PRO A 95 11.15 -2.82 20.36
N VAL A 96 11.40 -3.42 19.20
CA VAL A 96 12.39 -4.50 19.08
C VAL A 96 13.79 -3.93 19.22
N ASN A 97 14.63 -4.58 20.03
CA ASN A 97 16.03 -4.18 20.18
C ASN A 97 16.80 -4.48 18.89
N GLN A 98 17.10 -3.42 18.13
CA GLN A 98 17.81 -3.49 16.85
C GLN A 98 19.23 -4.08 16.96
N LEU A 99 19.86 -4.00 18.13
CA LEU A 99 21.21 -4.57 18.32
C LEU A 99 21.19 -6.10 18.37
N THR A 100 20.08 -6.68 18.82
CA THR A 100 19.94 -8.13 18.99
C THR A 100 19.08 -8.76 17.90
N ASP A 101 18.12 -8.02 17.36
CA ASP A 101 17.16 -8.53 16.38
C ASP A 101 16.76 -7.46 15.35
N TRP A 102 17.74 -7.05 14.54
CA TRP A 102 17.55 -6.02 13.52
C TRP A 102 16.54 -6.43 12.43
N LEU A 103 16.43 -7.72 12.12
CA LEU A 103 15.48 -8.25 11.12
C LEU A 103 14.03 -8.11 11.60
N GLN A 104 13.72 -8.48 12.85
CA GLN A 104 12.40 -8.23 13.40
C GLN A 104 12.10 -6.74 13.51
N ALA A 105 13.09 -5.92 13.87
CA ALA A 105 12.91 -4.47 13.94
C ALA A 105 12.58 -3.83 12.58
N LEU A 106 13.05 -4.41 11.47
CA LEU A 106 12.67 -4.02 10.11
C LEU A 106 11.29 -4.54 9.70
N LEU A 107 10.87 -5.72 10.17
CA LEU A 107 9.56 -6.30 9.87
C LEU A 107 8.43 -5.57 10.60
N GLN A 108 8.68 -5.19 11.85
CA GLN A 108 7.67 -4.69 12.78
C GLN A 108 6.81 -3.54 12.23
N PRO A 109 7.38 -2.48 11.63
CA PRO A 109 6.57 -1.37 11.13
C PRO A 109 5.58 -1.80 10.04
N SER A 110 5.96 -2.75 9.18
CA SER A 110 5.11 -3.26 8.10
C SER A 110 3.94 -4.09 8.63
N ILE A 111 4.19 -4.97 9.61
CA ILE A 111 3.15 -5.76 10.26
C ILE A 111 2.16 -4.85 11.01
N LEU A 112 2.64 -3.87 11.77
CA LEU A 112 1.78 -2.92 12.47
C LEU A 112 0.94 -2.10 11.48
N SER A 113 1.55 -1.63 10.40
CA SER A 113 0.87 -0.83 9.37
C SER A 113 -0.28 -1.60 8.73
N ILE A 114 -0.07 -2.86 8.34
CA ILE A 114 -1.10 -3.65 7.65
C ILE A 114 -2.24 -4.06 8.59
N VAL A 115 -1.93 -4.47 9.82
CA VAL A 115 -2.95 -4.86 10.81
C VAL A 115 -3.85 -3.68 11.17
N CYS A 116 -3.25 -2.50 11.39
CA CYS A 116 -4.01 -1.28 11.64
C CYS A 116 -4.78 -0.80 10.38
N ARG A 117 -4.22 -0.99 9.18
CA ARG A 117 -4.92 -0.71 7.91
C ARG A 117 -6.19 -1.56 7.75
N TYR A 118 -6.14 -2.83 8.17
CA TYR A 118 -7.29 -3.74 8.23
C TYR A 118 -8.23 -3.49 9.41
N ARG A 119 -8.07 -2.36 10.13
CA ARG A 119 -8.96 -1.92 11.20
C ARG A 119 -9.06 -2.88 12.38
N TYR A 120 -8.00 -3.65 12.65
CA TYR A 120 -7.93 -4.47 13.85
C TYR A 120 -7.90 -3.57 15.09
N GLN A 121 -8.88 -3.76 15.99
CA GLN A 121 -9.19 -2.80 17.04
C GLN A 121 -8.05 -2.65 18.05
N GLU A 122 -7.41 -3.74 18.50
CA GLU A 122 -6.27 -3.64 19.43
C GLU A 122 -5.10 -2.85 18.82
N CYS A 123 -4.89 -2.94 17.50
CA CYS A 123 -3.83 -2.18 16.82
C CYS A 123 -4.14 -0.69 16.83
N ILE A 124 -5.38 -0.31 16.52
CA ILE A 124 -5.83 1.09 16.52
C ILE A 124 -5.73 1.68 17.93
N GLU A 125 -6.23 0.97 18.94
CA GLU A 125 -6.24 1.44 20.33
C GLU A 125 -4.83 1.63 20.88
N ALA A 126 -3.92 0.72 20.57
CA ALA A 126 -2.51 0.85 20.94
C ALA A 126 -1.86 2.08 20.27
N ALA A 127 -2.06 2.28 18.96
CA ALA A 127 -1.57 3.46 18.26
C ALA A 127 -2.15 4.76 18.85
N GLN A 128 -3.44 4.78 19.20
CA GLN A 128 -4.11 5.90 19.86
C GLN A 128 -3.51 6.20 21.23
N SER A 129 -3.24 5.17 22.04
CA SER A 129 -2.59 5.33 23.35
C SER A 129 -1.20 5.95 23.21
N ILE A 130 -0.37 5.42 22.31
CA ILE A 130 0.97 5.92 22.00
C ILE A 130 0.91 7.39 21.55
N TYR A 131 0.00 7.71 20.65
CA TYR A 131 -0.20 9.07 20.13
C TYR A 131 -0.68 10.05 21.20
N ARG A 132 -1.61 9.64 22.08
CA ARG A 132 -2.09 10.46 23.19
C ARG A 132 -0.94 10.81 24.14
N ASN A 133 -0.08 9.85 24.46
CA ASN A 133 1.10 10.10 25.29
C ASN A 133 2.05 11.13 24.65
N TRP A 134 2.27 11.07 23.35
CA TRP A 134 3.03 12.10 22.65
C TRP A 134 2.34 13.47 22.69
N LYS A 135 1.02 13.53 22.52
CA LYS A 135 0.25 14.78 22.62
C LYS A 135 0.31 15.43 24.01
N LEU A 136 0.49 14.67 25.09
CA LEU A 136 0.67 15.22 26.43
C LEU A 136 2.01 15.96 26.59
N ASN A 137 3.03 15.59 25.81
CA ASN A 137 4.31 16.28 25.78
C ASN A 137 4.83 16.45 24.33
N PRO A 138 4.26 17.41 23.56
CA PRO A 138 4.54 17.53 22.13
C PRO A 138 5.99 17.88 21.78
N THR A 139 6.75 18.45 22.73
CA THR A 139 8.15 18.84 22.50
C THR A 139 9.06 17.61 22.41
N LEU A 140 8.71 16.51 23.07
CA LEU A 140 9.47 15.27 23.05
C LEU A 140 8.64 14.14 22.42
N ASN A 141 8.93 13.82 21.17
CA ASN A 141 8.34 12.66 20.51
C ASN A 141 8.99 11.36 20.98
N GLN A 142 8.36 10.72 21.96
CA GLN A 142 8.80 9.46 22.57
C GLN A 142 8.54 8.23 21.69
N ILE A 143 7.84 8.38 20.56
CA ILE A 143 7.59 7.27 19.64
C ILE A 143 8.93 6.87 19.01
N PRO A 144 9.35 5.59 19.10
CA PRO A 144 10.55 5.10 18.44
C PRO A 144 10.49 5.39 16.94
N ALA A 145 11.61 5.79 16.35
CA ALA A 145 11.65 6.29 14.98
C ALA A 145 11.08 5.30 13.95
N ASN A 146 11.31 3.98 14.13
CA ASN A 146 10.77 2.93 13.26
C ASN A 146 9.25 2.75 13.40
N LEU A 147 8.65 3.15 14.52
CA LEU A 147 7.22 3.02 14.79
C LEU A 147 6.41 4.28 14.47
N ARG A 148 7.07 5.39 14.12
CA ARG A 148 6.39 6.67 13.85
C ARG A 148 5.45 6.59 12.65
N SER A 149 5.91 6.07 11.52
CA SER A 149 5.08 5.90 10.32
C SER A 149 3.78 5.11 10.59
N PRO A 150 3.81 3.89 11.18
CA PRO A 150 2.58 3.16 11.49
C PRO A 150 1.68 3.88 12.49
N VAL A 151 2.22 4.54 13.53
CA VAL A 151 1.40 5.34 14.45
C VAL A 151 0.73 6.49 13.70
N TYR A 152 1.50 7.32 13.01
CA TYR A 152 1.00 8.51 12.31
C TYR A 152 -0.07 8.15 11.29
N CYS A 153 0.21 7.16 10.46
CA CYS A 153 -0.71 6.69 9.44
C CYS A 153 -2.02 6.16 10.05
N THR A 154 -1.95 5.41 11.15
CA THR A 154 -3.13 4.88 11.85
C THR A 154 -4.00 6.00 12.42
N ILE A 155 -3.37 6.98 13.07
CA ILE A 155 -4.06 8.13 13.66
C ILE A 155 -4.72 8.99 12.60
N ILE A 156 -4.03 9.28 11.50
CA ILE A 156 -4.58 10.12 10.43
C ILE A 156 -5.71 9.42 9.68
N ARG A 157 -5.62 8.10 9.45
CA ARG A 157 -6.64 7.34 8.72
C ARG A 157 -8.01 7.33 9.42
N GLY A 158 -8.03 7.26 10.74
CA GLY A 158 -9.28 7.28 11.54
C GLY A 158 -9.49 8.57 12.34
N GLY A 159 -8.66 9.59 12.10
CA GLY A 159 -8.54 10.76 12.97
C GLY A 159 -9.35 11.95 12.53
N SER A 160 -9.31 12.98 13.37
CA SER A 160 -9.97 14.26 13.12
C SER A 160 -9.07 15.21 12.31
N ARG A 161 -9.67 16.29 11.80
CA ARG A 161 -8.91 17.43 11.24
C ARG A 161 -7.91 18.02 12.25
N SER A 162 -8.17 17.93 13.56
CA SER A 162 -7.23 18.36 14.59
C SER A 162 -5.97 17.49 14.62
N ASP A 163 -6.11 16.18 14.42
CA ASP A 163 -4.98 15.25 14.36
C ASP A 163 -4.12 15.49 13.11
N PHE A 164 -4.78 15.73 11.96
CA PHE A 164 -4.10 16.15 10.73
C PHE A 164 -3.33 17.46 10.93
N ASN A 165 -3.98 18.50 11.46
CA ASN A 165 -3.35 19.79 11.71
C ASN A 165 -2.16 19.67 12.68
N PHE A 166 -2.26 18.80 13.69
CA PHE A 166 -1.15 18.55 14.61
C PHE A 166 0.07 17.99 13.88
N LEU A 167 -0.06 16.92 13.08
CA LEU A 167 1.04 16.39 12.27
C LEU A 167 1.52 17.39 11.22
N TRP A 168 0.60 18.18 10.64
CA TRP A 168 0.93 19.22 9.68
C TRP A 168 1.85 20.29 10.29
N THR A 169 1.54 20.76 11.50
CA THR A 169 2.40 21.70 12.24
C THR A 169 3.73 21.08 12.63
N ARG A 170 3.79 19.77 12.90
CA ARG A 170 5.07 19.07 13.09
C ARG A 170 5.89 19.08 11.81
N LEU A 171 5.29 18.78 10.66
CA LEU A 171 5.95 18.80 9.36
C LEU A 171 6.56 20.17 9.04
N GLN A 172 5.83 21.25 9.33
CA GLN A 172 6.29 22.63 9.11
C GLN A 172 7.56 22.99 9.89
N ASN A 173 7.74 22.39 11.07
CA ASN A 173 8.84 22.71 11.98
C ASN A 173 9.95 21.64 11.99
N GLU A 174 9.82 20.59 11.17
CA GLU A 174 10.76 19.47 11.16
C GLU A 174 11.91 19.70 10.17
N SER A 175 13.12 19.33 10.59
CA SER A 175 14.34 19.44 9.80
C SER A 175 15.03 18.11 9.55
N ILE A 176 14.74 17.09 10.37
CA ILE A 176 15.30 15.74 10.26
C ILE A 176 14.64 15.03 9.10
N ALA A 177 15.43 14.68 8.07
CA ALA A 177 14.92 14.12 6.82
C ALA A 177 14.04 12.87 7.01
N ASN A 178 14.48 11.92 7.84
CA ASN A 178 13.71 10.70 8.11
C ASN A 178 12.38 10.99 8.81
N GLU A 179 12.33 12.02 9.67
CA GLU A 179 11.08 12.39 10.34
C GLU A 179 10.13 13.13 9.41
N VAL A 180 10.64 13.98 8.52
CA VAL A 180 9.84 14.58 7.44
C VAL A 180 9.17 13.49 6.61
N MET A 181 9.90 12.42 6.26
CA MET A 181 9.36 11.29 5.52
C MET A 181 8.26 10.55 6.29
N ASN A 182 8.47 10.25 7.57
CA ASN A 182 7.45 9.65 8.43
C ASN A 182 6.17 10.50 8.48
N LEU A 183 6.32 11.82 8.66
CA LEU A 183 5.19 12.76 8.73
C LEU A 183 4.42 12.82 7.41
N LEU A 184 5.11 12.88 6.27
CA LEU A 184 4.49 12.88 4.95
C LEU A 184 3.75 11.57 4.66
N GLU A 185 4.34 10.43 5.02
CA GLU A 185 3.69 9.12 4.91
C GLU A 185 2.45 9.01 5.80
N GLY A 186 2.54 9.46 7.05
CA GLY A 186 1.41 9.49 7.97
C GLY A 186 0.27 10.39 7.50
N LEU A 187 0.58 11.61 7.05
CA LEU A 187 -0.41 12.56 6.52
C LEU A 187 -1.09 12.03 5.25
N ALA A 188 -0.38 11.25 4.42
CA ALA A 188 -0.93 10.65 3.22
C ALA A 188 -1.98 9.57 3.49
N CYS A 189 -2.10 9.08 4.72
CA CYS A 189 -3.12 8.11 5.12
C CYS A 189 -4.50 8.71 5.40
N THR A 190 -4.68 10.03 5.23
CA THR A 190 -5.98 10.68 5.43
C THR A 190 -7.02 10.15 4.45
N GLU A 191 -8.26 9.97 4.94
CA GLU A 191 -9.41 9.56 4.13
C GLU A 191 -10.41 10.71 3.92
N ASP A 192 -10.14 11.90 4.47
CA ASP A 192 -10.95 13.13 4.33
C ASP A 192 -10.63 13.80 2.98
N PRO A 193 -11.58 13.83 2.01
CA PRO A 193 -11.31 14.37 0.66
C PRO A 193 -10.89 15.85 0.65
N PRO A 194 -11.53 16.77 1.40
CA PRO A 194 -11.01 18.12 1.57
C PRO A 194 -9.55 18.21 2.05
N LEU A 195 -9.13 17.35 2.98
CA LEU A 195 -7.73 17.32 3.45
C LEU A 195 -6.77 16.75 2.40
N ILE A 196 -7.20 15.75 1.62
CA ILE A 196 -6.42 15.21 0.49
C ILE A 196 -6.16 16.33 -0.53
N VAL A 197 -7.19 17.07 -0.93
CA VAL A 197 -7.07 18.19 -1.87
C VAL A 197 -6.15 19.27 -1.30
N TYR A 198 -6.36 19.68 -0.05
CA TYR A 198 -5.50 20.64 0.63
C TYR A 198 -4.03 20.21 0.60
N PHE A 199 -3.73 18.94 0.91
CA PHE A 199 -2.37 18.41 0.91
C PHE A 199 -1.77 18.43 -0.51
N LEU A 200 -2.52 18.02 -1.53
CA LEU A 200 -2.08 18.07 -2.93
C LEU A 200 -1.74 19.49 -3.39
N GLU A 201 -2.59 20.48 -3.08
CA GLU A 201 -2.37 21.88 -3.45
C GLU A 201 -1.05 22.46 -2.92
N GLN A 202 -0.56 21.98 -1.77
CA GLN A 202 0.71 22.48 -1.22
C GLN A 202 1.89 22.19 -2.14
N HIS A 203 1.84 21.14 -2.96
CA HIS A 203 2.91 20.77 -3.87
C HIS A 203 3.09 21.75 -5.04
N LEU A 204 2.09 22.62 -5.30
CA LEU A 204 2.13 23.61 -6.36
C LEU A 204 2.37 25.04 -5.85
N LYS A 205 2.21 25.32 -4.56
CA LYS A 205 2.46 26.64 -3.97
C LYS A 205 3.92 27.08 -4.12
N ASN A 206 4.17 28.36 -4.41
CA ASN A 206 5.53 28.90 -4.54
C ASN A 206 6.29 28.87 -3.22
N ASP A 207 5.61 29.26 -2.14
CA ASP A 207 6.10 29.08 -0.77
C ASP A 207 5.55 27.76 -0.21
N SER A 208 6.02 26.63 -0.76
CA SER A 208 5.59 25.31 -0.31
C SER A 208 6.35 24.91 0.95
N ILE A 209 5.59 24.44 1.95
CA ILE A 209 6.14 23.76 3.13
C ILE A 209 6.89 22.47 2.72
N ILE A 210 6.46 21.85 1.62
CA ILE A 210 7.03 20.58 1.14
C ILE A 210 8.20 20.90 0.22
N ARG A 211 9.41 20.65 0.72
CA ARG A 211 10.65 20.83 -0.05
C ARG A 211 10.65 19.98 -1.31
N ASP A 212 11.25 20.50 -2.38
CA ASP A 212 11.25 19.90 -3.70
C ASP A 212 11.69 18.43 -3.75
N GLN A 213 12.67 18.05 -2.94
CA GLN A 213 13.17 16.66 -2.85
C GLN A 213 12.12 15.65 -2.35
N TYR A 214 11.09 16.11 -1.61
CA TYR A 214 10.04 15.26 -1.05
C TYR A 214 8.75 15.26 -1.87
N VAL A 215 8.61 16.18 -2.83
CA VAL A 215 7.34 16.36 -3.59
C VAL A 215 6.90 15.10 -4.30
N ILE A 216 7.82 14.45 -5.03
CA ILE A 216 7.49 13.22 -5.76
C ILE A 216 7.03 12.14 -4.80
N GLN A 217 7.79 11.90 -3.73
CA GLN A 217 7.46 10.85 -2.75
C GLN A 217 6.18 11.14 -1.97
N SER A 218 5.92 12.41 -1.66
CA SER A 218 4.70 12.83 -0.99
C SER A 218 3.47 12.57 -1.87
N ILE A 219 3.51 12.97 -3.15
CA ILE A 219 2.41 12.70 -4.10
C ILE A 219 2.23 11.19 -4.30
N THR A 220 3.30 10.40 -4.44
CA THR A 220 3.18 8.94 -4.61
C THR A 220 2.61 8.26 -3.35
N ASN A 221 2.91 8.75 -2.15
CA ASN A 221 2.30 8.24 -0.91
C ASN A 221 0.79 8.47 -0.91
N ILE A 222 0.31 9.67 -1.29
CA ILE A 222 -1.13 9.97 -1.37
C ILE A 222 -1.77 9.10 -2.48
N ALA A 223 -1.13 8.98 -3.63
CA ALA A 223 -1.64 8.24 -4.79
C ALA A 223 -1.87 6.74 -4.53
N ARG A 224 -1.15 6.16 -3.57
CA ARG A 224 -1.25 4.73 -3.18
C ARG A 224 -2.42 4.44 -2.25
N SER A 225 -3.09 5.46 -1.69
CA SER A 225 -4.32 5.26 -0.93
C SER A 225 -5.49 5.01 -1.89
N PRO A 226 -6.24 3.89 -1.78
CA PRO A 226 -7.41 3.64 -2.62
C PRO A 226 -8.47 4.74 -2.51
N ARG A 227 -8.64 5.31 -1.31
CA ARG A 227 -9.57 6.41 -1.06
C ARG A 227 -9.15 7.73 -1.72
N ALA A 228 -7.84 7.96 -1.85
CA ALA A 228 -7.32 9.19 -2.44
C ALA A 228 -7.03 9.08 -3.95
N ASN A 229 -6.88 7.87 -4.48
CA ASN A 229 -6.36 7.62 -5.82
C ASN A 229 -7.11 8.40 -6.92
N GLN A 230 -8.45 8.36 -6.89
CA GLN A 230 -9.28 9.11 -7.85
C GLN A 230 -9.08 10.62 -7.75
N VAL A 231 -8.99 11.17 -6.53
CA VAL A 231 -8.78 12.60 -6.28
C VAL A 231 -7.41 13.02 -6.80
N VAL A 232 -6.38 12.23 -6.52
CA VAL A 232 -5.01 12.44 -7.00
C VAL A 232 -4.96 12.38 -8.52
N TRP A 233 -5.65 11.40 -9.14
CA TRP A 233 -5.68 11.26 -10.60
C TRP A 233 -6.30 12.47 -11.29
N ASN A 234 -7.44 12.95 -10.79
CA ASN A 234 -8.08 14.16 -11.31
C ASN A 234 -7.15 15.37 -11.14
N TRP A 235 -6.57 15.53 -9.96
CA TRP A 235 -5.65 16.63 -9.68
C TRP A 235 -4.41 16.63 -10.59
N ILE A 236 -3.83 15.44 -10.89
CA ILE A 236 -2.72 15.29 -11.83
C ILE A 236 -3.13 15.76 -13.22
N ARG A 237 -4.29 15.32 -13.74
CA ARG A 237 -4.79 15.71 -15.06
C ARG A 237 -5.00 17.22 -15.15
N ASP A 238 -5.61 17.81 -14.12
CA ASP A 238 -5.94 19.24 -14.08
C ASP A 238 -4.71 20.14 -13.92
N ASN A 239 -3.61 19.62 -13.37
CA ASN A 239 -2.42 20.39 -13.03
C ASN A 239 -1.14 19.91 -13.73
N TRP A 240 -1.23 19.04 -14.73
CA TRP A 240 -0.06 18.45 -15.39
C TRP A 240 0.92 19.50 -15.93
N SER A 241 0.40 20.53 -16.62
CA SER A 241 1.21 21.63 -17.15
C SER A 241 1.96 22.42 -16.07
N LYS A 242 1.34 22.63 -14.90
CA LYS A 242 1.96 23.29 -13.75
C LYS A 242 3.01 22.41 -13.08
N LEU A 243 2.76 21.10 -13.01
CA LEU A 243 3.74 20.13 -12.51
C LEU A 243 4.99 20.13 -13.40
N LEU A 244 4.81 20.08 -14.73
CA LEU A 244 5.90 20.16 -15.69
C LEU A 244 6.71 21.45 -15.55
N SER A 245 6.03 22.61 -15.51
CA SER A 245 6.72 23.90 -15.46
C SER A 245 7.50 24.08 -14.16
N LYS A 246 6.95 23.65 -13.03
CA LYS A 246 7.57 23.81 -11.71
C LYS A 246 8.66 22.77 -11.42
N ARG A 247 8.50 21.54 -11.91
CA ARG A 247 9.39 20.42 -11.60
C ARG A 247 10.36 20.09 -12.71
N GLY A 248 10.24 20.76 -13.86
CA GLY A 248 10.96 20.43 -15.08
C GLY A 248 10.42 19.15 -15.72
N ALA A 249 10.59 19.03 -17.03
CA ALA A 249 10.18 17.86 -17.83
C ALA A 249 11.07 16.62 -17.60
N SER A 250 11.52 16.39 -16.36
CA SER A 250 12.30 15.21 -15.99
C SER A 250 11.36 14.00 -15.99
N PHE A 251 11.37 13.28 -17.12
CA PHE A 251 10.59 12.06 -17.32
C PHE A 251 10.67 11.12 -16.11
N GLY A 252 11.88 10.82 -15.61
CA GLY A 252 12.07 9.87 -14.51
C GLY A 252 11.45 10.27 -13.16
N ARG A 253 11.20 11.57 -12.92
CA ARG A 253 10.51 12.02 -11.70
C ARG A 253 9.00 11.97 -11.85
N LEU A 254 8.49 12.41 -12.99
CA LEU A 254 7.06 12.49 -13.25
C LEU A 254 6.45 11.12 -13.57
N SER A 255 7.23 10.22 -14.21
CA SER A 255 6.81 8.84 -14.44
C SER A 255 6.44 8.15 -13.12
N ARG A 256 7.21 8.35 -12.04
CA ARG A 256 6.91 7.77 -10.71
C ARG A 256 5.56 8.20 -10.14
N ILE A 257 5.11 9.44 -10.42
CA ILE A 257 3.77 9.90 -10.01
C ILE A 257 2.70 9.15 -10.81
N ILE A 258 2.88 9.06 -12.14
CA ILE A 258 1.97 8.34 -13.02
C ILE A 258 1.93 6.84 -12.68
N GLU A 259 3.08 6.24 -12.35
CA GLU A 259 3.19 4.85 -11.92
C GLU A 259 2.40 4.62 -10.64
N ALA A 260 2.61 5.47 -9.62
CA ALA A 260 1.93 5.35 -8.35
C ALA A 260 0.42 5.48 -8.47
N VAL A 261 -0.08 6.49 -9.20
CA VAL A 261 -1.54 6.67 -9.36
C VAL A 261 -2.14 5.58 -10.24
N SER A 262 -1.48 5.21 -11.35
CA SER A 262 -2.00 4.19 -12.26
C SER A 262 -1.85 2.78 -11.70
N SER A 263 -1.02 2.54 -10.69
CA SER A 263 -0.83 1.20 -10.09
C SER A 263 -2.13 0.54 -9.61
N GLN A 264 -3.16 1.34 -9.32
CA GLN A 264 -4.47 0.87 -8.87
C GLN A 264 -5.50 0.74 -10.01
N PHE A 265 -5.12 1.03 -11.25
CA PHE A 265 -6.04 0.98 -12.38
C PHE A 265 -6.21 -0.46 -12.84
N ILE A 266 -7.42 -0.99 -12.67
CA ILE A 266 -7.77 -2.38 -13.00
C ILE A 266 -9.07 -2.49 -13.82
N THR A 267 -9.59 -1.36 -14.34
CA THR A 267 -10.85 -1.33 -15.08
C THR A 267 -10.70 -0.75 -16.48
N VAL A 268 -11.66 -1.12 -17.34
CA VAL A 268 -11.83 -0.58 -18.69
C VAL A 268 -11.87 0.95 -18.68
N GLN A 269 -12.67 1.53 -17.78
CA GLN A 269 -12.77 2.98 -17.62
C GLN A 269 -11.41 3.61 -17.31
N LYS A 270 -10.68 3.08 -16.33
CA LYS A 270 -9.38 3.63 -15.90
C LYS A 270 -8.31 3.53 -16.97
N ARG A 271 -8.29 2.42 -17.71
CA ARG A 271 -7.43 2.28 -18.89
C ARG A 271 -7.74 3.35 -19.93
N ASP A 272 -9.01 3.58 -20.23
CA ASP A 272 -9.41 4.51 -21.29
C ASP A 272 -9.18 5.97 -20.86
N GLU A 273 -9.35 6.29 -19.58
CA GLU A 273 -8.89 7.57 -19.00
C GLU A 273 -7.37 7.77 -19.15
N LEU A 274 -6.56 6.73 -18.89
CA LEU A 274 -5.11 6.79 -19.04
C LEU A 274 -4.69 6.96 -20.51
N LYS A 275 -5.36 6.26 -21.44
CA LYS A 275 -5.15 6.43 -22.90
C LYS A 275 -5.44 7.86 -23.35
N ALA A 276 -6.55 8.43 -22.89
CA ALA A 276 -6.92 9.80 -23.21
C ALA A 276 -5.90 10.80 -22.65
N PHE A 277 -5.46 10.60 -21.41
CA PHE A 277 -4.41 11.43 -20.81
C PHE A 277 -3.08 11.32 -21.56
N ALA A 278 -2.62 10.09 -21.87
CA ALA A 278 -1.41 9.86 -22.64
C ALA A 278 -1.46 10.58 -23.99
N SER A 279 -2.62 10.53 -24.67
CA SER A 279 -2.88 11.21 -25.94
C SER A 279 -2.78 12.73 -25.82
N SER A 280 -3.26 13.30 -24.71
CA SER A 280 -3.23 14.75 -24.45
C SER A 280 -1.82 15.31 -24.21
N ILE A 281 -0.85 14.46 -23.87
CA ILE A 281 0.54 14.85 -23.58
C ILE A 281 1.55 14.28 -24.58
N THR A 282 1.07 13.82 -25.75
CA THR A 282 1.84 13.12 -26.80
C THR A 282 3.02 13.90 -27.39
N ASN A 283 3.06 15.22 -27.24
CA ASN A 283 4.18 16.06 -27.67
C ASN A 283 5.46 15.86 -26.82
N GLU A 284 5.41 15.07 -25.74
CA GLU A 284 6.54 14.82 -24.84
C GLU A 284 7.54 13.75 -25.34
N GLY A 285 7.35 13.19 -26.54
CA GLY A 285 8.35 12.35 -27.23
C GLY A 285 8.12 10.83 -27.16
N THR A 286 9.01 10.06 -27.77
CA THR A 286 8.89 8.59 -27.93
C THR A 286 8.93 7.82 -26.61
N VAL A 287 9.72 8.28 -25.64
CA VAL A 287 9.89 7.65 -24.32
C VAL A 287 8.58 7.63 -23.54
N TYR A 288 7.85 8.76 -23.53
CA TYR A 288 6.54 8.83 -22.88
C TYR A 288 5.54 7.88 -23.53
N ARG A 289 5.50 7.81 -24.88
CA ARG A 289 4.59 6.90 -25.58
C ARG A 289 4.82 5.44 -25.21
N GLN A 290 6.08 4.99 -25.20
CA GLN A 290 6.43 3.63 -24.79
C GLN A 290 6.05 3.35 -23.33
N TYR A 291 6.31 4.30 -22.44
CA TYR A 291 5.97 4.19 -21.03
C TYR A 291 4.46 4.05 -20.78
N PHE A 292 3.63 4.91 -21.38
CA PHE A 292 2.19 4.79 -21.25
C PHE A 292 1.67 3.50 -21.86
N GLN A 293 2.25 3.04 -22.98
CA GLN A 293 1.88 1.76 -23.57
C GLN A 293 2.10 0.60 -22.60
N LEU A 294 3.24 0.55 -21.91
CA LEU A 294 3.52 -0.47 -20.89
C LEU A 294 2.49 -0.45 -19.75
N LEU A 295 2.10 0.75 -19.28
CA LEU A 295 1.06 0.87 -18.25
C LEU A 295 -0.30 0.39 -18.75
N ILE A 296 -0.67 0.74 -19.99
CA ILE A 296 -1.92 0.31 -20.61
C ILE A 296 -1.95 -1.21 -20.79
N ASP A 297 -0.83 -1.81 -21.22
CA ASP A 297 -0.71 -3.26 -21.40
C ASP A 297 -0.82 -3.99 -20.07
N ARG A 298 -0.20 -3.47 -19.01
CA ARG A 298 -0.38 -3.99 -17.64
C ARG A 298 -1.85 -3.96 -17.22
N ILE A 299 -2.55 -2.84 -17.41
CA ILE A 299 -3.98 -2.72 -17.05
C ILE A 299 -4.84 -3.70 -17.86
N ASN A 300 -4.55 -3.88 -19.15
CA ASN A 300 -5.25 -4.88 -19.97
C ASN A 300 -5.04 -6.31 -19.43
N ALA A 301 -3.79 -6.66 -19.09
CA ALA A 301 -3.47 -7.96 -18.52
C ALA A 301 -4.17 -8.17 -17.17
N ASP A 302 -4.27 -7.14 -16.32
CA ASP A 302 -5.00 -7.22 -15.05
C ASP A 302 -6.51 -7.46 -15.28
N ILE A 303 -7.13 -6.73 -16.22
CA ILE A 303 -8.55 -6.92 -16.59
C ILE A 303 -8.81 -8.35 -17.08
N GLU A 304 -7.96 -8.84 -17.99
CA GLU A 304 -8.08 -10.21 -18.53
C GLU A 304 -7.88 -11.26 -17.44
N TRP A 305 -6.86 -11.07 -16.59
CA TRP A 305 -6.57 -11.99 -15.50
C TRP A 305 -7.76 -12.10 -14.53
N ILE A 306 -8.37 -10.98 -14.15
CA ILE A 306 -9.56 -10.96 -13.28
C ILE A 306 -10.69 -11.75 -13.95
N ALA A 307 -10.97 -11.48 -15.23
CA ALA A 307 -12.07 -12.12 -15.95
C ALA A 307 -11.95 -13.65 -15.97
N VAL A 308 -10.72 -14.18 -16.06
CA VAL A 308 -10.46 -15.62 -16.12
C VAL A 308 -10.42 -16.27 -14.73
N ASN A 309 -9.84 -15.60 -13.73
CA ASN A 309 -9.45 -16.24 -12.49
C ASN A 309 -10.40 -15.97 -11.30
N LEU A 310 -11.24 -14.95 -11.37
CA LEU A 310 -12.09 -14.52 -10.26
C LEU A 310 -13.01 -15.64 -9.73
N ALA A 311 -13.54 -16.50 -10.61
CA ALA A 311 -14.41 -17.61 -10.20
C ALA A 311 -13.70 -18.64 -9.32
N SER A 312 -12.43 -18.95 -9.61
CA SER A 312 -11.64 -19.88 -8.79
C SER A 312 -11.35 -19.29 -7.41
N ILE A 313 -11.02 -17.99 -7.36
CA ILE A 313 -10.77 -17.26 -6.12
C ILE A 313 -12.04 -17.17 -5.27
N ASN A 314 -13.19 -16.90 -5.89
CA ASN A 314 -14.48 -16.90 -5.21
C ASN A 314 -14.79 -18.27 -4.60
N THR A 315 -14.51 -19.36 -5.32
CA THR A 315 -14.73 -20.72 -4.82
C THR A 315 -13.82 -21.03 -3.64
N PHE A 316 -12.57 -20.55 -3.65
CA PHE A 316 -11.64 -20.73 -2.53
C PHE A 316 -12.13 -20.04 -1.24
N PHE A 317 -12.57 -18.78 -1.34
CA PHE A 317 -13.00 -18.01 -0.16
C PHE A 317 -14.44 -18.29 0.27
N ARG A 318 -15.32 -18.64 -0.66
CA ARG A 318 -16.75 -18.89 -0.42
C ARG A 318 -17.18 -20.27 -0.97
N PRO A 319 -16.61 -21.38 -0.46
CA PRO A 319 -16.85 -22.72 -1.01
C PRO A 319 -18.32 -23.15 -0.99
N ASN A 320 -19.13 -22.61 -0.07
CA ASN A 320 -20.53 -23.00 0.12
C ASN A 320 -21.55 -22.16 -0.70
N ASN A 321 -21.13 -21.08 -1.38
CA ASN A 321 -22.04 -20.25 -2.18
C ASN A 321 -22.34 -20.83 -3.58
N ASN A 322 -21.69 -21.93 -3.97
CA ASN A 322 -22.03 -22.68 -5.18
C ASN A 322 -23.21 -23.66 -4.98
N SER A 323 -23.86 -23.67 -3.80
CA SER A 323 -24.92 -24.62 -3.46
C SER A 323 -26.36 -24.15 -3.73
N PHE A 324 -26.57 -22.93 -4.24
CA PHE A 324 -27.92 -22.40 -4.50
C PHE A 324 -28.09 -21.97 -5.96
N VAL A 325 -27.90 -22.92 -6.87
CA VAL A 325 -28.69 -22.97 -8.11
C VAL A 325 -29.36 -24.33 -8.14
N VAL A 326 -30.37 -24.50 -7.29
CA VAL A 326 -31.38 -25.54 -7.44
C VAL A 326 -32.68 -24.84 -7.77
N ALA A 327 -33.09 -25.06 -9.03
CA ALA A 327 -34.42 -24.94 -9.62
C ALA A 327 -35.54 -24.38 -8.74
N LEU A 328 -36.15 -23.29 -9.23
CA LEU A 328 -37.60 -23.21 -9.43
C LEU A 328 -37.89 -22.65 -10.82
#